data_AF-A0AAV6PBT6-F1
#
_entry.id   AF-A0AAV6PBT6-F1
#
_cell.length_a   1.000
_cell.length_b   1.000
_cell.length_c   1.000
_cell.angle_alpha   90.00
_cell.angle_beta   90.00
_cell.angle_gamma   90.00
#
_symmetry.space_group_name_H-M   'P 1'
#
loop_
_entity.id
_entity.type
_entity.pdbx_description
1 polymer ?
#
loop_
_entity_poly.entity_id
_entity_poly.type
_entity_poly.pdbx_seq_one_letter_code
_entity_poly.pdbx_strand_id
1 'polypeptide(L)'
;MAVANKLELAPIPPELADLNVLERQLIAKILPFAKIVALPKGQQRAVRGAVVCVPSEVETTVNCLPRPNPEAQLLQVKLKRHIRYKGHQHFYTVNMKNVLAGLATLKETHSEYHEINIDESATFESLHDAP
;
A
#
# COMPACT_ATOMS: atom_id res chain seq x y z
N MET A 1 -20.70 -0.80 21.77
CA MET A 1 -20.27 -1.76 20.71
C MET A 1 -19.14 -2.69 21.17
N ALA A 2 -18.10 -2.22 21.87
CA ALA A 2 -16.97 -3.06 22.31
C ALA A 2 -17.33 -4.24 23.25
N VAL A 3 -18.25 -4.04 24.21
CA VAL A 3 -18.72 -5.10 25.12
C VAL A 3 -19.55 -6.15 24.39
N ALA A 4 -20.34 -5.74 23.40
CA ALA A 4 -21.21 -6.63 22.63
C ALA A 4 -20.44 -7.56 21.70
N ASN A 5 -19.34 -7.07 21.09
CA ASN A 5 -18.48 -7.88 20.22
C ASN A 5 -17.28 -8.50 20.95
N LYS A 6 -17.25 -8.51 22.30
CA LYS A 6 -16.16 -9.09 23.11
C LYS A 6 -14.74 -8.66 22.73
N LEU A 7 -14.57 -7.41 22.28
CA LEU A 7 -13.31 -6.89 21.74
C LEU A 7 -12.78 -7.64 20.50
N GLU A 8 -13.63 -8.43 19.83
CA GLU A 8 -13.28 -9.08 18.57
C GLU A 8 -13.13 -8.05 17.46
N LEU A 9 -12.08 -8.22 16.67
CA LEU A 9 -11.82 -7.42 15.48
C LEU A 9 -12.62 -8.01 14.32
N ALA A 10 -13.13 -7.15 13.45
CA ALA A 10 -13.69 -7.59 12.19
C ALA A 10 -12.61 -8.34 11.38
N PRO A 11 -12.97 -9.44 10.70
CA PRO A 11 -12.02 -10.14 9.86
C PRO A 11 -11.53 -9.23 8.75
N ILE A 12 -10.23 -9.30 8.45
CA ILE A 12 -9.65 -8.59 7.32
C ILE A 12 -10.00 -9.37 6.05
N PRO A 13 -10.54 -8.73 5.01
CA PRO A 13 -10.78 -9.39 3.72
C PRO A 13 -9.51 -10.08 3.20
N PRO A 14 -9.61 -11.30 2.63
CA PRO A 14 -8.45 -12.05 2.20
C PRO A 14 -7.59 -11.28 1.18
N GLU A 15 -8.22 -10.52 0.30
CA GLU A 15 -7.56 -9.69 -0.71
C GLU A 15 -6.66 -8.62 -0.08
N LEU A 16 -6.98 -8.16 1.14
CA LEU A 16 -6.19 -7.19 1.89
C LEU A 16 -5.17 -7.86 2.82
N ALA A 17 -5.48 -9.06 3.31
CA ALA A 17 -4.61 -9.84 4.19
C ALA A 17 -3.34 -10.31 3.44
N ASP A 18 -3.50 -10.71 2.19
CA ASP A 18 -2.43 -11.27 1.35
C ASP A 18 -1.46 -10.21 0.80
N LEU A 19 -1.80 -8.93 0.91
CA LEU A 19 -0.94 -7.84 0.45
C LEU A 19 0.38 -7.79 1.23
N ASN A 20 1.48 -7.65 0.51
CA ASN A 20 2.76 -7.38 1.14
C ASN A 20 2.84 -5.93 1.67
N VAL A 21 3.94 -5.60 2.37
CA VAL A 21 4.10 -4.27 2.98
C VAL A 21 4.04 -3.13 1.96
N LEU A 22 4.66 -3.28 0.80
CA LEU A 22 4.67 -2.25 -0.24
C LEU A 22 3.32 -2.17 -0.96
N GLU A 23 2.70 -3.31 -1.26
CA GLU A 23 1.36 -3.37 -1.86
C GLU A 23 0.32 -2.66 -1.00
N ARG A 24 0.36 -2.89 0.33
CA ARG A 24 -0.48 -2.15 1.28
C ARG A 24 -0.22 -0.65 1.25
N GLN A 25 1.04 -0.23 1.12
CA GLN A 25 1.39 1.19 1.05
C GLN A 25 0.92 1.84 -0.25
N LEU A 26 0.95 1.13 -1.38
CA LEU A 26 0.50 1.64 -2.68
C LEU A 26 -1.00 1.98 -2.68
N ILE A 27 -1.83 1.20 -1.97
CA ILE A 27 -3.28 1.41 -1.91
C ILE A 27 -3.75 2.17 -0.67
N ALA A 28 -2.83 2.60 0.21
CA ALA A 28 -3.18 3.33 1.42
C ALA A 28 -3.37 4.82 1.12
N LYS A 29 -4.54 5.39 1.45
CA LYS A 29 -4.76 6.86 1.36
C LYS A 29 -3.93 7.66 2.38
N ILE A 30 -3.52 7.03 3.48
CA ILE A 30 -2.72 7.67 4.52
C ILE A 30 -1.57 6.73 4.91
N LEU A 31 -0.35 7.24 4.87
CA LEU A 31 0.86 6.54 5.27
C LEU A 31 1.31 7.03 6.67
N PRO A 32 1.18 6.21 7.71
CA PRO A 32 1.63 6.56 9.05
C PRO A 32 3.14 6.31 9.21
N PHE A 33 3.84 7.31 9.74
CA PHE A 33 5.24 7.24 10.13
C PHE A 33 5.33 7.34 11.64
N ALA A 34 5.74 6.24 12.28
CA ALA A 34 5.87 6.15 13.73
C ALA A 34 7.16 5.42 14.11
N LYS A 35 7.84 5.89 15.15
CA LYS A 35 8.98 5.19 15.73
C LYS A 35 8.50 4.24 16.81
N ILE A 36 8.43 2.94 16.50
CA ILE A 36 8.07 1.92 17.47
C ILE A 36 9.32 1.48 18.25
N VAL A 37 9.24 1.46 19.58
CA VAL A 37 10.30 1.03 20.49
C VAL A 37 9.79 -0.05 21.44
N ALA A 38 10.63 -1.02 21.79
CA ALA A 38 10.32 -2.00 22.82
C ALA A 38 10.39 -1.32 24.20
N LEU A 39 9.42 -1.61 25.07
CA LEU A 39 9.46 -1.14 26.46
C LEU A 39 10.38 -2.05 27.30
N PRO A 40 11.01 -1.52 28.37
CA PRO A 40 11.97 -2.29 29.17
C PRO A 40 11.38 -3.52 29.86
N LYS A 41 10.05 -3.55 30.08
CA LYS A 41 9.34 -4.61 30.79
C LYS A 41 8.06 -4.96 30.06
N GLY A 42 7.79 -6.26 29.95
CA GLY A 42 6.65 -6.81 29.20
C GLY A 42 6.93 -6.82 27.70
N GLN A 43 6.31 -7.73 26.96
CA GLN A 43 6.42 -7.83 25.50
C GLN A 43 5.68 -6.69 24.76
N GLN A 44 5.55 -5.54 25.41
CA GLN A 44 4.82 -4.37 24.93
C GLN A 44 5.75 -3.45 24.11
N ARG A 45 5.14 -2.77 23.14
CA ARG A 45 5.81 -1.78 22.30
C ARG A 45 5.13 -0.42 22.51
N ALA A 46 5.93 0.63 22.49
CA ALA A 46 5.45 2.01 22.57
C ALA A 46 5.84 2.79 21.32
N VAL A 47 5.07 3.83 21.02
CA VAL A 47 5.45 4.83 20.02
C VAL A 47 6.31 5.89 20.71
N ARG A 48 7.48 6.19 20.15
CA ARG A 48 8.38 7.23 20.64
C ARG A 48 8.27 8.48 19.78
N GLY A 49 7.85 9.59 20.39
CA GLY A 49 7.70 10.87 19.70
C GLY A 49 6.39 10.97 18.94
N ALA A 50 6.32 11.89 17.98
CA ALA A 50 5.14 12.13 17.17
C ALA A 50 4.90 11.02 16.13
N VAL A 51 3.62 10.78 15.82
CA VAL A 51 3.19 10.04 14.63
C VAL A 51 2.86 11.06 13.55
N VAL A 52 3.41 10.88 12.36
CA VAL A 52 3.12 11.73 11.21
C VAL A 52 2.32 10.91 10.20
N CYS A 53 1.12 11.38 9.85
CA CYS A 53 0.27 10.75 8.86
C CYS A 53 0.33 11.56 7.56
N VAL A 54 0.86 10.96 6.50
CA VAL A 54 1.02 11.65 5.21
C VAL A 54 -0.06 11.15 4.25
N PRO A 55 -0.87 12.06 3.66
CA PRO A 55 -1.81 11.67 2.63
C PRO A 55 -1.07 11.16 1.39
N SER A 56 -1.63 10.14 0.75
CA SER A 56 -1.08 9.51 -0.45
C SER A 56 -2.06 9.67 -1.62
N GLU A 57 -1.52 9.98 -2.79
CA GLU A 57 -2.27 10.01 -4.05
C GLU A 57 -2.33 8.59 -4.64
N VAL A 58 -3.25 7.78 -4.12
CA VAL A 58 -3.39 6.37 -4.51
C VAL A 58 -3.63 6.22 -6.01
N GLU A 59 -4.53 7.02 -6.58
CA GLU A 59 -4.86 7.00 -8.01
C GLU A 59 -3.61 7.26 -8.87
N THR A 60 -2.91 8.37 -8.64
CA THR A 60 -1.69 8.72 -9.34
C THR A 60 -0.64 7.62 -9.20
N THR A 61 -0.41 7.14 -7.98
CA THR A 61 0.67 6.19 -7.68
C THR A 61 0.42 4.84 -8.34
N VAL A 62 -0.82 4.32 -8.29
CA VAL A 62 -1.18 3.04 -8.89
C VAL A 62 -1.18 3.11 -10.42
N ASN A 63 -1.67 4.21 -11.01
CA ASN A 63 -1.73 4.37 -12.46
C ASN A 63 -0.34 4.67 -13.08
N CYS A 64 0.58 5.28 -12.33
CA CYS A 64 1.95 5.49 -12.79
C CYS A 64 2.81 4.21 -12.84
N LEU A 65 2.40 3.14 -12.15
CA LEU A 65 3.15 1.88 -12.19
C LEU A 65 2.80 1.11 -13.47
N PRO A 66 3.80 0.71 -14.27
CA PRO A 66 3.54 -0.11 -15.44
C PRO A 66 2.93 -1.45 -15.06
N ARG A 67 1.96 -1.90 -15.85
CA ARG A 67 1.43 -3.26 -15.78
C ARG A 67 2.21 -4.15 -16.75
N PRO A 68 2.94 -5.16 -16.24
CA PRO A 68 3.50 -6.21 -17.07
C PRO A 68 2.39 -7.01 -17.75
N ASN A 69 2.77 -7.91 -18.67
CA ASN A 69 1.84 -8.84 -19.32
C ASN A 69 0.81 -9.40 -18.30
N PRO A 70 -0.49 -9.42 -18.63
CA PRO A 70 -1.57 -9.86 -17.74
C PRO A 70 -1.35 -11.23 -17.08
N GLU A 71 -0.55 -12.12 -17.66
CA GLU A 71 -0.22 -13.40 -17.04
C GLU A 71 0.69 -13.26 -15.81
N ALA A 72 1.73 -12.42 -15.87
CA ALA A 72 2.74 -12.32 -14.82
C ALA A 72 2.44 -11.22 -13.80
N GLN A 73 2.14 -9.98 -14.22
CA GLN A 73 1.85 -8.81 -13.37
C GLN A 73 2.82 -8.53 -12.19
N LEU A 74 4.03 -9.11 -12.20
CA LEU A 74 5.05 -8.89 -11.17
C LEU A 74 5.98 -7.74 -11.55
N LEU A 75 6.15 -6.78 -10.64
CA LEU A 75 7.02 -5.63 -10.80
C LEU A 75 8.06 -5.57 -9.67
N GLN A 76 9.33 -5.40 -10.04
CA GLN A 76 10.38 -5.15 -9.05
C GLN A 76 10.47 -3.64 -8.75
N VAL A 77 10.12 -3.24 -7.53
CA VAL A 77 10.04 -1.83 -7.12
C VAL A 77 11.08 -1.51 -6.05
N LYS A 78 11.88 -0.46 -6.32
CA LYS A 78 12.88 0.08 -5.39
C LYS A 78 12.34 1.35 -4.73
N LEU A 79 12.07 1.30 -3.43
CA LEU A 79 11.71 2.48 -2.66
C LEU A 79 12.97 3.19 -2.17
N LYS A 80 13.22 4.38 -2.68
CA LYS A 80 14.36 5.22 -2.28
C LYS A 80 13.90 6.29 -1.28
N ARG A 81 14.77 6.61 -0.31
CA ARG A 81 14.57 7.79 0.57
C ARG A 81 14.57 9.11 -0.20
N HIS A 82 15.40 9.16 -1.23
CA HIS A 82 15.53 10.30 -2.12
C HIS A 82 15.93 9.79 -3.50
N ILE A 83 15.34 10.32 -4.57
CA ILE A 83 15.51 9.78 -5.93
C ILE A 83 16.98 9.78 -6.39
N ARG A 84 17.74 10.83 -6.00
CA ARG A 84 19.17 11.00 -6.34
C ARG A 84 20.09 9.98 -5.67
N TYR A 85 19.65 9.27 -4.63
CA TYR A 85 20.51 8.32 -3.92
C TYR A 85 20.74 7.06 -4.75
N LYS A 86 21.97 6.51 -4.68
CA LYS A 86 22.31 5.24 -5.35
C LYS A 86 21.63 4.04 -4.68
N GLY A 87 21.61 4.04 -3.35
CA GLY A 87 20.95 3.00 -2.56
C GLY A 87 19.42 3.13 -2.56
N HIS A 88 18.76 2.02 -2.23
CA HIS A 88 17.33 1.96 -1.95
C HIS A 88 17.13 1.55 -0.49
N GLN A 89 16.06 2.02 0.13
CA GLN A 89 15.71 1.60 1.49
C GLN A 89 15.01 0.24 1.46
N HIS A 90 14.15 0.03 0.48
CA HIS A 90 13.43 -1.21 0.29
C HIS A 90 13.46 -1.64 -1.17
N PHE A 91 13.45 -2.96 -1.38
CA PHE A 91 13.32 -3.57 -2.69
C PHE A 91 12.34 -4.72 -2.56
N TYR A 92 11.19 -4.58 -3.20
CA TYR A 92 10.08 -5.52 -3.11
C TYR A 92 9.61 -5.93 -4.51
N THR A 93 9.08 -7.14 -4.60
CA THR A 93 8.27 -7.56 -5.74
C THR A 93 6.82 -7.21 -5.44
N VAL A 94 6.22 -6.39 -6.30
CA VAL A 94 4.82 -5.99 -6.26
C VAL A 94 4.05 -6.84 -7.26
N ASN A 95 2.96 -7.47 -6.84
CA ASN A 95 2.03 -8.14 -7.74
C ASN A 95 0.84 -7.22 -8.00
N MET A 96 0.72 -6.70 -9.22
CA MET A 96 -0.38 -5.81 -9.55
C MET A 96 -1.74 -6.49 -9.48
N LYS A 97 -1.85 -7.82 -9.62
CA LYS A 97 -3.13 -8.53 -9.43
C LYS A 97 -3.67 -8.30 -8.02
N ASN A 98 -2.79 -8.43 -7.03
CA ASN A 98 -3.14 -8.28 -5.62
C ASN A 98 -3.50 -6.82 -5.31
N VAL A 99 -2.71 -5.87 -5.81
CA VAL A 99 -2.96 -4.44 -5.64
C VAL A 99 -4.34 -4.06 -6.19
N LEU A 100 -4.67 -4.51 -7.40
CA LEU A 100 -5.96 -4.22 -8.04
C LEU A 100 -7.13 -4.89 -7.33
N ALA A 101 -6.98 -6.16 -6.95
CA ALA A 101 -7.99 -6.88 -6.19
C ALA A 101 -8.27 -6.20 -4.85
N GLY A 102 -7.21 -5.86 -4.10
CA GLY A 102 -7.35 -5.14 -2.83
C GLY A 102 -7.99 -3.76 -2.99
N LEU A 103 -7.68 -3.03 -4.07
CA LEU A 103 -8.31 -1.74 -4.33
C LEU A 103 -9.79 -1.90 -4.69
N ALA A 104 -10.16 -2.92 -5.47
CA ALA A 104 -11.56 -3.24 -5.75
C ALA A 104 -12.35 -3.54 -4.46
N THR A 105 -11.80 -4.37 -3.57
CA THR A 105 -12.40 -4.66 -2.26
C THR A 105 -12.58 -3.39 -1.42
N LEU A 106 -11.59 -2.48 -1.43
CA LEU A 106 -11.70 -1.20 -0.71
C LEU A 106 -12.76 -0.27 -1.31
N LYS A 107 -12.93 -0.26 -2.64
CA LYS A 107 -13.99 0.52 -3.30
C LYS A 107 -15.38 0.04 -2.91
N GLU A 108 -15.56 -1.27 -2.69
CA GLU A 108 -16.83 -1.82 -2.25
C GLU A 108 -17.10 -1.58 -0.76
N THR A 109 -16.05 -1.61 0.06
CA THR A 109 -16.18 -1.60 1.52
C THR A 109 -16.09 -0.20 2.14
N HIS A 110 -15.34 0.73 1.52
CA HIS A 110 -14.96 2.00 2.14
C HIS A 110 -15.30 3.20 1.25
N SER A 111 -16.09 4.12 1.80
CA SER A 111 -16.65 5.27 1.07
C SER A 111 -15.58 6.16 0.42
N GLU A 112 -14.46 6.35 1.11
CA GLU A 112 -13.35 7.18 0.62
C GLU A 112 -12.61 6.66 -0.62
N TYR A 113 -12.87 5.42 -1.04
CA TYR A 113 -12.21 4.79 -2.18
C TYR A 113 -13.06 4.82 -3.47
N HIS A 114 -14.36 5.14 -3.39
CA HIS A 114 -15.27 5.06 -4.55
C HIS A 114 -14.80 5.85 -5.77
N GLU A 115 -14.23 7.04 -5.55
CA GLU A 115 -13.83 7.98 -6.60
C GLU A 115 -12.49 7.64 -7.28
N ILE A 116 -11.74 6.65 -6.78
CA ILE A 116 -10.43 6.29 -7.33
C ILE A 116 -10.61 5.65 -8.70
N ASN A 117 -10.08 6.27 -9.75
CA ASN A 117 -10.10 5.72 -11.09
C ASN A 117 -8.82 4.91 -11.37
N ILE A 118 -8.96 3.68 -11.88
CA ILE A 118 -7.83 2.82 -12.17
C ILE A 118 -7.77 2.61 -13.68
N ASP A 119 -6.65 3.00 -14.29
CA ASP A 119 -6.42 2.76 -15.70
C ASP A 119 -5.90 1.33 -15.92
N GLU A 120 -6.77 0.44 -16.41
CA GLU A 120 -6.42 -0.94 -16.73
C GLU A 120 -5.49 -1.06 -17.94
N SER A 121 -5.38 -0.01 -18.76
CA SER A 121 -4.56 0.01 -19.98
C SER A 121 -3.12 0.46 -19.76
N ALA A 122 -2.74 0.83 -18.53
CA ALA A 122 -1.40 1.28 -18.18
C ALA A 122 -0.35 0.16 -18.31
N THR A 123 0.12 -0.10 -19.53
CA THR A 123 1.13 -1.13 -19.83
C THR A 123 2.56 -0.58 -19.72
N PHE A 124 3.55 -1.48 -19.68
CA PHE A 124 4.96 -1.07 -19.69
C PHE A 124 5.36 -0.30 -20.96
N GLU A 125 4.67 -0.55 -22.08
CA GLU A 125 4.96 0.05 -23.38
C GLU A 125 4.56 1.52 -23.47
N SER A 126 3.55 1.97 -22.70
CA SER A 126 3.08 3.36 -22.73
C SER A 126 3.99 4.36 -21.99
N LEU A 127 4.98 3.88 -21.23
CA LEU A 127 5.93 4.74 -20.50
C LEU A 127 7.03 5.36 -21.38
N HIS A 128 7.17 4.91 -22.63
CA HIS A 128 8.20 5.42 -23.55
C HIS A 128 7.86 6.76 -24.22
N ASP A 129 6.66 7.30 -24.04
CA ASP A 129 6.17 8.53 -24.71
C ASP A 129 6.09 9.77 -23.80
N ALA A 130 6.68 9.76 -22.60
CA ALA A 130 6.79 10.99 -21.80
C ALA A 130 8.02 11.82 -22.24
N PRO A 131 7.86 13.13 -22.56
CA PRO A 131 8.94 14.00 -23.05
C PRO A 131 10.08 14.24 -22.05
#